data_AF-A0A927IQR8-F1
#
_entry.id   AF-A0A927IQR8-F1
#
_cell.length_a   1.000
_cell.length_b   1.000
_cell.length_c   1.000
_cell.angle_alpha   90.00
_cell.angle_beta   90.00
_cell.angle_gamma   90.00
#
_symmetry.space_group_name_H-M   'P 1'
#
loop_
_entity.id
_entity.type
_entity.pdbx_description
1 polymer ?
#
loop_
_entity_poly.entity_id
_entity_poly.type
_entity_poly.pdbx_seq_one_letter_code
_entity_poly.pdbx_strand_id
1 'polypeptide(L)'
;MPKVTEEYRIARRQEIADAALRAFRRKGFHATSMAEIISEAGLSAGAIYGHFPSKEALVMEVATRIIDTRVADVEHLASLDPMPAPSALPRMLVEGMQRELGSPSVMLQLWGEAVTDPTVRELAGSVVSRLRTVVGRYVSRWQQREHGRAADEADALGAEQAVLFVAAVQSYIVQASLLPDFDGESYLRAQEKYLPR
;
A
#
# COMPACT_ATOMS: atom_id res chain seq x y z
N MET A 1 -3.64 -6.81 -39.49
CA MET A 1 -3.47 -7.18 -38.06
C MET A 1 -4.57 -6.50 -37.28
N PRO A 2 -5.31 -7.18 -36.37
CA PRO A 2 -6.26 -6.48 -35.52
C PRO A 2 -5.48 -5.51 -34.63
N LYS A 3 -5.92 -4.24 -34.55
CA LYS A 3 -5.38 -3.31 -33.55
C LYS A 3 -5.70 -3.90 -32.17
N VAL A 4 -4.67 -4.27 -31.42
CA VAL A 4 -4.81 -4.58 -30.00
C VAL A 4 -5.51 -3.40 -29.35
N THR A 5 -6.70 -3.64 -28.76
CA THR A 5 -7.46 -2.59 -28.09
C THR A 5 -6.73 -2.16 -26.82
N GLU A 6 -6.94 -0.92 -26.39
CA GLU A 6 -6.35 -0.44 -25.14
C GLU A 6 -6.83 -1.28 -23.95
N GLU A 7 -8.10 -1.72 -23.98
CA GLU A 7 -8.66 -2.66 -23.01
C GLU A 7 -7.87 -3.98 -22.92
N TYR A 8 -7.50 -4.57 -24.06
CA TYR A 8 -6.67 -5.78 -24.06
C TYR A 8 -5.29 -5.52 -23.46
N ARG A 9 -4.68 -4.37 -23.78
CA ARG A 9 -3.37 -3.99 -23.23
C ARG A 9 -3.43 -3.81 -21.71
N ILE A 10 -4.47 -3.16 -21.19
CA ILE A 10 -4.70 -2.97 -19.76
C ILE A 10 -4.90 -4.31 -19.07
N ALA A 11 -5.80 -5.16 -19.59
CA ALA A 11 -6.04 -6.49 -19.02
C ALA A 11 -4.76 -7.35 -18.98
N ARG A 12 -3.94 -7.28 -20.04
CA ARG A 12 -2.66 -7.99 -20.09
C ARG A 12 -1.66 -7.47 -19.06
N ARG A 13 -1.57 -6.14 -18.88
CA ARG A 13 -0.72 -5.54 -17.83
C ARG A 13 -1.14 -6.02 -16.44
N GLN A 14 -2.45 -6.08 -16.17
CA GLN A 14 -2.99 -6.55 -14.89
C GLN A 14 -2.63 -8.01 -14.61
N GLU A 15 -2.79 -8.89 -15.61
CA GLU A 15 -2.43 -10.31 -15.49
C GLU A 15 -0.94 -10.51 -15.16
N ILE A 16 -0.06 -9.74 -15.81
CA ILE A 16 1.38 -9.78 -15.54
C ILE A 16 1.68 -9.26 -14.13
N ALA A 17 1.04 -8.17 -13.71
CA ALA A 17 1.20 -7.63 -12.36
C ALA A 17 0.70 -8.63 -11.28
N ASP A 18 -0.39 -9.36 -11.54
CA ASP A 18 -0.87 -10.43 -10.67
C ASP A 18 0.14 -11.59 -10.56
N ALA A 19 0.74 -11.99 -11.68
CA ALA A 19 1.80 -12.99 -11.68
C ALA A 19 3.04 -12.52 -10.90
N ALA A 20 3.46 -11.28 -11.10
CA ALA A 20 4.56 -10.69 -10.35
C ALA A 20 4.26 -10.67 -8.84
N LEU A 21 3.06 -10.22 -8.44
CA LEU A 21 2.62 -10.23 -7.05
C LEU A 21 2.65 -11.64 -6.45
N ARG A 22 2.14 -12.66 -7.15
CA ARG A 22 2.22 -14.07 -6.68
C ARG A 22 3.67 -14.53 -6.48
N ALA A 23 4.58 -14.18 -7.40
CA ALA A 23 5.99 -14.51 -7.27
C ALA A 23 6.64 -13.79 -6.06
N PHE A 24 6.38 -12.48 -5.92
CA PHE A 24 6.88 -11.68 -4.79
C PHE A 24 6.36 -12.17 -3.43
N ARG A 25 5.12 -12.65 -3.35
CA ARG A 25 4.57 -13.24 -2.11
C ARG A 25 5.33 -14.49 -1.65
N ARG A 26 5.92 -15.25 -2.57
CA ARG A 26 6.64 -16.50 -2.24
C ARG A 26 8.09 -16.28 -1.86
N LYS A 27 8.79 -15.38 -2.57
CA LYS A 27 10.25 -15.22 -2.44
C LYS A 27 10.67 -13.81 -2.00
N GLY A 28 9.74 -12.87 -1.91
CA GLY A 28 10.06 -11.45 -1.72
C GLY A 28 10.50 -10.77 -3.02
N PHE A 29 10.63 -9.44 -2.98
CA PHE A 29 10.98 -8.64 -4.17
C PHE A 29 12.41 -8.89 -4.64
N HIS A 30 13.34 -9.00 -3.70
CA HIS A 30 14.76 -9.11 -4.02
C HIS A 30 15.08 -10.47 -4.66
N ALA A 31 14.59 -11.57 -4.07
CA ALA A 31 14.91 -12.93 -4.53
C ALA A 31 14.06 -13.41 -5.72
N THR A 32 13.08 -12.62 -6.18
CA THR A 32 12.31 -12.94 -7.40
C THR A 32 13.03 -12.41 -8.64
N SER A 33 13.20 -13.27 -9.64
CA SER A 33 13.80 -12.95 -10.94
C SER A 33 12.74 -12.73 -12.04
N MET A 34 13.12 -12.05 -13.12
CA MET A 34 12.26 -11.92 -14.30
C MET A 34 11.88 -13.28 -14.90
N ALA A 35 12.79 -14.25 -14.91
CA ALA A 35 12.53 -15.59 -15.44
C ALA A 35 11.41 -16.29 -14.66
N GLU A 36 11.37 -16.14 -13.33
CA GLU A 36 10.31 -16.70 -12.51
C GLU A 36 8.97 -16.01 -12.74
N ILE A 37 8.96 -14.69 -12.92
CA ILE A 37 7.73 -13.95 -13.26
C ILE A 37 7.21 -14.38 -14.63
N ILE A 38 8.10 -14.56 -15.60
CA ILE A 38 7.75 -15.07 -16.93
C ILE A 38 7.11 -16.45 -16.84
N SER A 39 7.73 -17.35 -16.06
CA SER A 39 7.18 -18.67 -15.80
C SER A 39 5.83 -18.61 -15.07
N GLU A 40 5.67 -17.73 -14.09
CA GLU A 40 4.45 -17.56 -13.29
C GLU A 40 3.28 -16.99 -14.10
N ALA A 41 3.58 -16.13 -15.08
CA ALA A 41 2.59 -15.53 -15.95
C ALA A 41 2.14 -16.49 -17.08
N GLY A 42 2.96 -17.50 -17.42
CA GLY A 42 2.68 -18.38 -18.55
C GLY A 42 2.75 -17.67 -19.91
N LEU A 43 3.47 -16.55 -19.99
CA LEU A 43 3.63 -15.74 -21.21
C LEU A 43 5.05 -15.84 -21.75
N SER A 44 5.23 -15.47 -23.02
CA SER A 44 6.57 -15.37 -23.58
C SER A 44 7.35 -14.21 -22.93
N ALA A 45 8.67 -14.35 -22.84
CA ALA A 45 9.54 -13.28 -22.37
C ALA A 45 9.30 -11.97 -23.15
N GLY A 46 9.19 -12.07 -24.49
CA GLY A 46 8.91 -10.91 -25.35
C GLY A 46 7.58 -10.22 -25.05
N ALA A 47 6.54 -10.96 -24.67
CA ALA A 47 5.27 -10.37 -24.27
C ALA A 47 5.42 -9.57 -22.97
N ILE A 48 6.12 -10.11 -21.97
CA ILE A 48 6.33 -9.42 -20.69
C ILE A 48 7.23 -8.22 -20.84
N TYR A 49 8.39 -8.36 -21.49
CA TYR A 49 9.29 -7.24 -21.74
C TYR A 49 8.66 -6.14 -22.60
N GLY A 50 7.68 -6.48 -23.45
CA GLY A 50 6.88 -5.50 -24.20
C GLY A 50 5.96 -4.64 -23.34
N HIS A 51 5.58 -5.10 -22.14
CA HIS A 51 4.76 -4.34 -21.18
C HIS A 51 5.59 -3.75 -20.04
N PHE A 52 6.61 -4.46 -19.58
CA PHE A 52 7.43 -4.12 -18.43
C PHE A 52 8.91 -4.39 -18.75
N PRO A 53 9.72 -3.34 -18.98
CA PRO A 53 11.10 -3.51 -19.43
C PRO A 53 12.02 -4.08 -18.35
N SER A 54 11.63 -4.02 -17.08
CA SER A 54 12.45 -4.47 -15.95
C SER A 54 11.61 -4.99 -14.77
N LYS A 55 12.28 -5.60 -13.79
CA LYS A 55 11.64 -6.03 -12.54
C LYS A 55 11.15 -4.83 -11.74
N GLU A 56 11.90 -3.74 -11.76
CA GLU A 56 11.59 -2.49 -11.06
C GLU A 56 10.30 -1.88 -11.62
N ALA A 57 10.09 -1.94 -12.94
CA ALA A 57 8.84 -1.53 -13.57
C ALA A 57 7.63 -2.35 -13.06
N LEU A 58 7.80 -3.66 -12.83
CA LEU A 58 6.76 -4.50 -12.24
C LEU A 58 6.54 -4.20 -10.76
N VAL A 59 7.60 -3.95 -10.00
CA VAL A 59 7.51 -3.55 -8.59
C VAL A 59 6.73 -2.24 -8.46
N MET A 60 7.01 -1.25 -9.31
CA MET A 60 6.28 0.02 -9.35
C MET A 60 4.79 -0.18 -9.64
N GLU A 61 4.45 -0.99 -10.64
CA GLU A 61 3.06 -1.29 -11.00
C GLU A 61 2.32 -1.96 -9.83
N VAL A 62 2.92 -3.00 -9.24
CA VAL A 62 2.33 -3.72 -8.10
C VAL A 62 2.15 -2.80 -6.90
N ALA A 63 3.17 -2.01 -6.54
CA ALA A 63 3.10 -1.07 -5.43
C ALA A 63 2.02 0.00 -5.65
N THR A 64 1.94 0.56 -6.87
CA THR A 64 0.92 1.56 -7.23
C THR A 64 -0.48 1.01 -7.05
N ARG A 65 -0.74 -0.19 -7.57
CA ARG A 65 -2.04 -0.86 -7.45
C ARG A 65 -2.45 -1.15 -6.00
N ILE A 66 -1.50 -1.63 -5.19
CA ILE A 66 -1.74 -1.86 -3.75
C ILE A 66 -2.21 -0.56 -3.10
N ILE A 67 -1.48 0.53 -3.35
CA ILE A 67 -1.79 1.83 -2.77
C ILE A 67 -3.09 2.41 -3.30
N ASP A 68 -3.39 2.29 -4.60
CA ASP A 68 -4.69 2.68 -5.15
C ASP A 68 -5.84 1.99 -4.43
N THR A 69 -5.70 0.69 -4.17
CA THR A 69 -6.70 -0.10 -3.45
C THR A 69 -6.82 0.38 -2.00
N ARG A 70 -5.70 0.62 -1.30
CA ARG A 70 -5.71 1.17 0.07
C ARG A 70 -6.36 2.56 0.13
N VAL A 71 -6.10 3.42 -0.86
CA VAL A 71 -6.70 4.75 -0.95
C VAL A 71 -8.21 4.65 -1.14
N ALA A 72 -8.67 3.76 -2.04
CA ALA A 72 -10.09 3.51 -2.25
C ALA A 72 -10.77 3.01 -0.96
N ASP A 73 -10.11 2.13 -0.19
CA ASP A 73 -10.65 1.64 1.08
C ASP A 73 -10.79 2.78 2.12
N VAL A 74 -9.83 3.71 2.21
CA VAL A 74 -9.95 4.89 3.10
C VAL A 74 -11.08 5.81 2.64
N GLU A 75 -11.21 6.04 1.33
CA GLU A 75 -12.27 6.87 0.77
C GLU A 75 -13.66 6.26 0.99
N HIS A 76 -13.77 4.93 0.87
CA HIS A 76 -14.98 4.19 1.20
C HIS A 76 -15.36 4.36 2.68
N LEU A 77 -14.41 4.19 3.61
CA LEU A 77 -14.67 4.42 5.03
C LEU A 77 -15.13 5.85 5.32
N ALA A 78 -14.61 6.85 4.59
CA ALA A 78 -15.05 8.23 4.74
C ALA A 78 -16.48 8.50 4.24
N SER A 79 -17.02 7.60 3.42
CA SER A 79 -18.40 7.69 2.92
C SER A 79 -19.44 7.07 3.87
N LEU A 80 -19.01 6.31 4.87
CA LEU A 80 -19.90 5.65 5.83
C LEU A 80 -20.55 6.66 6.80
N ASP A 81 -21.71 6.27 7.31
CA ASP A 81 -22.47 6.98 8.35
C ASP A 81 -22.95 5.96 9.42
N PRO A 82 -22.44 6.01 10.67
CA PRO A 82 -21.41 6.95 11.15
C PRO A 82 -20.04 6.68 10.51
N MET A 83 -19.25 7.75 10.34
CA MET A 83 -17.88 7.64 9.85
C MET A 83 -16.99 7.07 10.96
N PRO A 84 -16.23 5.98 10.73
CA PRO A 84 -15.36 5.41 11.76
C PRO A 84 -14.33 6.42 12.26
N ALA A 85 -13.91 6.26 13.53
CA ALA A 85 -12.83 7.09 14.08
C ALA A 85 -11.50 6.84 13.34
N PRO A 86 -10.66 7.86 13.15
CA PRO A 86 -9.36 7.70 12.49
C PRO A 86 -8.45 6.64 13.12
N SER A 87 -8.61 6.37 14.41
CA SER A 87 -7.92 5.30 15.14
C SER A 87 -8.18 3.88 14.59
N ALA A 88 -9.22 3.68 13.77
CA ALA A 88 -9.49 2.42 13.07
C ALA A 88 -8.66 2.23 11.78
N LEU A 89 -8.09 3.31 11.22
CA LEU A 89 -7.36 3.25 9.95
C LEU A 89 -6.15 2.30 9.97
N PRO A 90 -5.30 2.26 11.01
CA PRO A 90 -4.14 1.37 11.00
C PRO A 90 -4.51 -0.10 10.86
N ARG A 91 -5.56 -0.56 11.55
CA ARG A 91 -6.06 -1.94 11.43
C ARG A 91 -6.50 -2.23 10.00
N MET A 92 -7.37 -1.39 9.43
CA MET A 92 -7.86 -1.58 8.07
C MET A 92 -6.70 -1.63 7.04
N LEU A 93 -5.75 -0.71 7.15
CA LEU A 93 -4.60 -0.65 6.25
C LEU A 93 -3.71 -1.90 6.39
N VAL A 94 -3.43 -2.34 7.62
CA VAL A 94 -2.63 -3.54 7.90
C VAL A 94 -3.31 -4.79 7.37
N GLU A 95 -4.58 -5.03 7.70
CA GLU A 95 -5.33 -6.22 7.26
C GLU A 95 -5.48 -6.24 5.73
N GLY A 96 -5.69 -5.07 5.13
CA GLY A 96 -5.66 -4.87 3.69
C GLY A 96 -4.34 -5.28 3.03
N MET A 97 -3.24 -4.74 3.54
CA MET A 97 -1.89 -5.06 3.06
C MET A 97 -1.58 -6.55 3.25
N GLN A 98 -1.98 -7.16 4.36
CA GLN A 98 -1.80 -8.60 4.61
C GLN A 98 -2.58 -9.46 3.63
N ARG A 99 -3.83 -9.10 3.30
CA ARG A 99 -4.62 -9.82 2.28
C ARG A 99 -3.94 -9.79 0.90
N GLU A 100 -3.38 -8.65 0.52
CA GLU A 100 -2.76 -8.46 -0.78
C GLU A 100 -1.35 -9.06 -0.86
N LEU A 101 -0.48 -8.76 0.11
CA LEU A 101 0.94 -9.14 0.13
C LEU A 101 1.23 -10.45 0.88
N GLY A 102 0.29 -10.98 1.66
CA GLY A 102 0.48 -12.17 2.50
C GLY A 102 1.38 -11.94 3.71
N SER A 103 2.57 -11.36 3.52
CA SER A 103 3.55 -11.10 4.59
C SER A 103 3.95 -9.62 4.65
N PRO A 104 3.99 -9.00 5.84
CA PRO A 104 4.54 -7.65 6.02
C PRO A 104 6.00 -7.52 5.58
N SER A 105 6.78 -8.61 5.66
CA SER A 105 8.21 -8.61 5.32
C SER A 105 8.50 -8.25 3.86
N VAL A 106 7.52 -8.47 2.97
CA VAL A 106 7.60 -8.07 1.56
C VAL A 106 7.76 -6.55 1.46
N MET A 107 6.99 -5.78 2.23
CA MET A 107 7.10 -4.31 2.25
C MET A 107 8.43 -3.85 2.88
N LEU A 108 8.89 -4.53 3.92
CA LEU A 108 10.18 -4.21 4.55
C LEU A 108 11.36 -4.39 3.59
N GLN A 109 11.34 -5.43 2.75
CA GLN A 109 12.35 -5.62 1.71
C GLN A 109 12.35 -4.47 0.68
N LEU A 110 11.17 -4.00 0.27
CA LEU A 110 11.05 -2.86 -0.64
C LEU A 110 11.65 -1.58 -0.05
N TRP A 111 11.42 -1.34 1.25
CA TRP A 111 12.04 -0.20 1.93
C TRP A 111 13.54 -0.34 2.08
N GLY A 112 14.05 -1.56 2.27
CA GLY A 112 15.48 -1.83 2.23
C GLY A 112 16.09 -1.43 0.88
N GLU A 113 15.44 -1.80 -0.22
CA GLU A 113 15.87 -1.45 -1.59
C GLU A 113 15.79 0.08 -1.85
N ALA A 114 14.79 0.77 -1.28
CA ALA A 114 14.68 2.23 -1.38
C ALA A 114 15.88 2.98 -0.76
N VAL A 115 16.66 2.34 0.11
CA VAL A 115 17.90 2.93 0.64
C VAL A 115 18.99 2.96 -0.43
N THR A 116 19.05 1.94 -1.30
CA THR A 116 20.13 1.75 -2.29
C THR A 116 19.76 2.21 -3.69
N ASP A 117 18.49 2.12 -4.08
CA ASP A 117 18.00 2.44 -5.42
C ASP A 117 17.18 3.76 -5.42
N PRO A 118 17.61 4.81 -6.15
CA PRO A 118 16.90 6.09 -6.22
C PRO A 118 15.50 6.01 -6.82
N THR A 119 15.26 5.15 -7.80
CA THR A 119 13.95 4.96 -8.44
C THR A 119 12.98 4.31 -7.48
N VAL A 120 13.44 3.29 -6.73
CA VAL A 120 12.63 2.66 -5.67
C VAL A 120 12.38 3.63 -4.52
N ARG A 121 13.35 4.50 -4.19
CA ARG A 121 13.19 5.57 -3.20
C ARG A 121 12.11 6.56 -3.59
N GLU A 122 12.12 7.02 -4.84
CA GLU A 122 11.12 7.95 -5.36
C GLU A 122 9.71 7.34 -5.31
N LEU A 123 9.58 6.07 -5.73
CA LEU A 123 8.34 5.31 -5.62
C LEU A 123 7.86 5.26 -4.15
N ALA A 124 8.70 4.79 -3.23
CA ALA A 124 8.34 4.67 -1.82
C ALA A 124 7.94 6.01 -1.20
N GLY A 125 8.67 7.09 -1.54
CA GLY A 125 8.35 8.45 -1.11
C GLY A 125 6.98 8.92 -1.64
N SER A 126 6.69 8.67 -2.91
CA SER A 126 5.39 9.02 -3.52
C SER A 126 4.22 8.29 -2.84
N VAL A 127 4.41 7.01 -2.54
CA VAL A 127 3.43 6.17 -1.83
C VAL A 127 3.15 6.70 -0.44
N VAL A 128 4.19 6.96 0.35
CA VAL A 128 4.03 7.49 1.72
C VAL A 128 3.37 8.86 1.70
N SER A 129 3.75 9.75 0.76
CA SER A 129 3.15 11.07 0.61
C SER A 129 1.65 10.99 0.28
N ARG A 130 1.28 10.10 -0.65
CA ARG A 130 -0.12 9.88 -1.03
C ARG A 130 -0.96 9.33 0.11
N LEU A 131 -0.44 8.34 0.86
CA LEU A 131 -1.11 7.82 2.06
C LEU A 131 -1.30 8.91 3.12
N ARG A 132 -0.27 9.71 3.42
CA ARG A 132 -0.38 10.83 4.38
C ARG A 132 -1.46 11.83 3.96
N THR A 133 -1.53 12.15 2.67
CA THR A 133 -2.55 13.07 2.13
C THR A 133 -3.96 12.50 2.30
N VAL A 134 -4.16 11.22 1.97
CA VAL A 134 -5.48 10.58 2.06
C VAL A 134 -5.93 10.42 3.51
N VAL A 135 -5.03 10.00 4.40
CA VAL A 135 -5.30 9.91 5.84
C VAL A 135 -5.58 11.29 6.45
N GLY A 136 -4.81 12.31 6.09
CA GLY A 136 -5.05 13.67 6.59
C GLY A 136 -6.42 14.22 6.19
N ARG A 137 -6.84 13.98 4.94
CA ARG A 137 -8.20 14.31 4.49
C ARG A 137 -9.27 13.51 5.24
N TYR A 138 -9.02 12.25 5.57
CA TYR A 138 -9.92 11.43 6.37
C TYR A 138 -10.12 12.03 7.76
N VAL A 139 -9.02 12.34 8.46
CA VAL A 139 -9.04 12.96 9.80
C VAL A 139 -9.77 14.31 9.75
N SER A 140 -9.44 15.16 8.78
CA SER A 140 -10.10 16.46 8.63
C SER A 140 -11.62 16.31 8.49
N ARG A 141 -12.08 15.42 7.60
CA ARG A 141 -13.52 15.15 7.41
C ARG A 141 -14.18 14.64 8.69
N TRP A 142 -13.51 13.75 9.41
CA TRP A 142 -14.03 13.21 10.66
C TRP A 142 -14.17 14.31 11.74
N GLN A 143 -13.15 15.16 11.89
CA GLN A 143 -13.16 16.29 12.84
C GLN A 143 -14.25 17.32 12.52
N GLN A 144 -14.51 17.58 11.23
CA GLN A 144 -15.61 18.46 10.81
C GLN A 144 -16.97 17.84 11.14
N ARG A 145 -17.16 16.54 10.90
CA ARG A 145 -18.45 15.84 11.12
C ARG A 145 -18.76 15.62 12.60
N GLU A 146 -17.81 15.08 13.35
CA GLU A 146 -18.04 14.64 14.74
C GLU A 146 -17.81 15.75 15.77
N HIS A 147 -16.96 16.73 15.45
CA HIS A 147 -16.58 17.79 16.38
C HIS A 147 -16.94 19.20 15.90
N GLY A 148 -17.50 19.36 14.68
CA GLY A 148 -17.88 20.67 14.15
C GLY A 148 -16.71 21.64 13.98
N ARG A 149 -15.48 21.13 13.89
CA ARG A 149 -14.26 21.95 13.76
C ARG A 149 -14.26 22.68 12.41
N ALA A 150 -13.74 23.91 12.39
CA ALA A 150 -13.58 24.66 11.15
C ALA A 150 -12.66 23.93 10.16
N ALA A 151 -12.89 24.11 8.85
CA ALA A 151 -12.23 23.33 7.81
C ALA A 151 -10.70 23.51 7.80
N ASP A 152 -10.22 24.74 7.97
CA ASP A 152 -8.79 25.08 8.03
C ASP A 152 -8.10 24.46 9.25
N GLU A 153 -8.75 24.53 10.41
CA GLU A 153 -8.24 23.88 11.62
C GLU A 153 -8.24 22.35 11.51
N ALA A 154 -9.29 21.78 10.92
CA ALA A 154 -9.41 20.33 10.72
C ALA A 154 -8.38 19.82 9.70
N ASP A 155 -8.09 20.58 8.65
CA ASP A 155 -7.06 20.25 7.66
C ASP A 155 -5.66 20.30 8.27
N ALA A 156 -5.36 21.33 9.07
CA ALA A 156 -4.08 21.44 9.78
C ALA A 156 -3.88 20.26 10.76
N LEU A 157 -4.90 19.97 11.57
CA LEU A 157 -4.88 18.84 12.50
C LEU A 157 -4.77 17.49 11.76
N GLY A 158 -5.50 17.33 10.66
CA GLY A 158 -5.44 16.14 9.83
C GLY A 158 -4.05 15.89 9.26
N ALA A 159 -3.40 16.93 8.74
CA ALA A 159 -2.02 16.83 8.23
C ALA A 159 -1.01 16.47 9.33
N GLU A 160 -1.17 17.01 10.55
CA GLU A 160 -0.34 16.70 11.71
C GLU A 160 -0.53 15.26 12.17
N GLN A 161 -1.78 14.83 12.37
CA GLN A 161 -2.09 13.49 12.88
C GLN A 161 -1.84 12.38 11.86
N ALA A 162 -1.92 12.66 10.55
CA ALA A 162 -1.64 11.67 9.50
C ALA A 162 -0.27 10.99 9.66
N VAL A 163 0.71 11.70 10.23
CA VAL A 163 2.05 11.14 10.51
C VAL A 163 1.98 9.99 11.51
N LEU A 164 1.15 10.14 12.55
CA LEU A 164 0.99 9.15 13.62
C LEU A 164 0.35 7.87 13.08
N PHE A 165 -0.71 8.01 12.28
CA PHE A 165 -1.39 6.85 11.68
C PHE A 165 -0.49 6.10 10.70
N VAL A 166 0.24 6.81 9.84
CA VAL A 166 1.17 6.17 8.90
C VAL A 166 2.33 5.51 9.65
N ALA A 167 2.88 6.16 10.68
CA ALA A 167 3.91 5.57 11.53
C ALA A 167 3.42 4.30 12.25
N ALA A 168 2.15 4.26 12.69
CA ALA A 168 1.56 3.09 13.32
C ALA A 168 1.52 1.88 12.38
N VAL A 169 1.18 2.08 11.10
CA VAL A 169 1.22 1.01 10.08
C VAL A 169 2.66 0.58 9.81
N GLN A 170 3.58 1.54 9.68
CA GLN A 170 4.99 1.23 9.40
C GLN A 170 5.66 0.45 10.54
N SER A 171 5.38 0.85 11.78
CA SER A 171 5.89 0.17 12.96
C SER A 171 5.32 -1.24 13.11
N TYR A 172 4.04 -1.46 12.75
CA TYR A 172 3.49 -2.82 12.64
C TYR A 172 4.29 -3.67 11.65
N ILE A 173 4.54 -3.15 10.45
CA ILE A 173 5.28 -3.87 9.39
C ILE A 173 6.67 -4.26 9.86
N VAL A 174 7.40 -3.34 10.50
CA VAL A 174 8.74 -3.59 11.03
C VAL A 174 8.70 -4.63 12.15
N GLN A 175 7.86 -4.43 13.17
CA GLN A 175 7.82 -5.32 14.33
C GLN A 175 7.33 -6.73 13.98
N ALA A 176 6.28 -6.85 13.15
CA ALA A 176 5.79 -8.13 12.67
C ALA A 176 6.81 -8.89 11.80
N SER A 177 7.77 -8.17 11.19
CA SER A 177 8.81 -8.79 10.36
C SER A 177 10.06 -9.18 11.16
N LEU A 178 10.33 -8.53 12.30
CA LEU A 178 11.60 -8.67 13.02
C LEU A 178 11.48 -9.36 14.38
N LEU A 179 10.31 -9.33 15.01
CA LEU A 179 10.09 -9.87 16.35
C LEU A 179 9.29 -11.18 16.26
N PRO A 180 9.88 -12.36 16.58
CA PRO A 180 9.21 -13.65 16.46
C PRO A 180 7.91 -13.77 17.27
N ASP A 181 7.85 -13.12 18.44
CA ASP A 181 6.71 -13.16 19.36
C ASP A 181 5.87 -11.88 19.31
N PHE A 182 5.86 -11.18 18.16
CA PHE A 182 5.06 -9.96 18.01
C PHE A 182 3.56 -10.26 18.07
N ASP A 183 2.90 -9.76 19.11
CA ASP A 183 1.44 -9.79 19.21
C ASP A 183 0.82 -8.62 18.40
N GLY A 184 0.59 -8.88 17.12
CA GLY A 184 -0.01 -7.92 16.20
C GLY A 184 -1.42 -7.47 16.60
N GLU A 185 -2.21 -8.33 17.25
CA GLU A 185 -3.56 -7.97 17.69
C GLU A 185 -3.53 -7.05 18.90
N SER A 186 -2.66 -7.31 19.87
CA SER A 186 -2.46 -6.39 20.98
C SER A 186 -1.89 -5.05 20.51
N TYR A 187 -1.00 -5.05 19.51
CA TYR A 187 -0.53 -3.82 18.88
C TYR A 187 -1.68 -3.01 18.27
N LEU A 188 -2.51 -3.63 17.41
CA LEU A 188 -3.61 -2.94 16.73
C LEU A 188 -4.67 -2.42 17.73
N ARG A 189 -5.01 -3.21 18.75
CA ARG A 189 -5.90 -2.76 19.85
C ARG A 189 -5.33 -1.57 20.61
N ALA A 190 -4.02 -1.53 20.82
CA ALA A 190 -3.38 -0.37 21.45
C ALA A 190 -3.48 0.88 20.54
N GLN A 191 -3.27 0.74 19.23
CA GLN A 191 -3.45 1.86 18.29
C GLN A 191 -4.87 2.41 18.31
N GLU A 192 -5.89 1.56 18.29
CA GLU A 192 -7.30 1.97 18.36
C GLU A 192 -7.68 2.71 19.65
N LYS A 193 -6.97 2.38 20.74
CA LYS A 193 -7.20 2.97 22.06
C LYS A 193 -6.48 4.31 22.25
N TYR A 194 -5.25 4.43 21.74
CA TYR A 194 -4.34 5.52 22.10
C TYR A 194 -4.05 6.49 20.96
N LEU A 195 -4.33 6.13 19.70
CA LEU A 195 -4.23 7.11 18.62
C LEU A 195 -5.32 8.17 18.74
N PRO A 196 -5.06 9.39 18.25
CA PRO A 196 -6.06 10.43 18.20
C PRO A 196 -7.32 9.98 17.47
N ARG A 197 -8.46 10.52 17.92
CA ARG A 197 -9.72 10.45 17.21
C ARG A 197 -9.94 11.83 16.63
#